data_AF-A0A328SCN4-F1
#
_entry.id   AF-A0A328SCN4-F1
#
_cell.length_a   1.000
_cell.length_b   1.000
_cell.length_c   1.000
_cell.angle_alpha   90.00
_cell.angle_beta   90.00
_cell.angle_gamma   90.00
#
_symmetry.space_group_name_H-M   'P 1'
#
loop_
_entity.id
_entity.type
_entity.pdbx_description
1 polymer ?
#
loop_
_entity_poly.entity_id
_entity_poly.type
_entity_poly.pdbx_seq_one_letter_code
_entity_poly.pdbx_strand_id
1 'polypeptide(L)'
;MGWDDAPAHVCRGGDARGLAFCCPPVKPCPVHMKIEEIGLSPQEFIKIKEDFAKKTKLKYGASTCFGSFVWCCKASKPCPLRDMELQANGISHDEYMTLKKQLADEILKNSNVNKTEYTDADIQSLADTFNISFDEAKSELEASGNDLKTTIRNLRMKTL
;
A
#
# COMPACT_ATOMS: atom_id res chain seq x y z
N MET A 1 -2.52 -14.25 -17.10
CA MET A 1 -1.49 -14.07 -16.05
C MET A 1 -2.24 -13.67 -14.78
N GLY A 2 -1.83 -14.09 -13.59
CA GLY A 2 -2.55 -13.74 -12.35
C GLY A 2 -2.60 -12.23 -12.02
N TRP A 3 -1.76 -11.43 -12.69
CA TRP A 3 -1.72 -9.98 -12.59
C TRP A 3 -1.08 -9.38 -13.85
N ASP A 4 -1.90 -9.10 -14.87
CA ASP A 4 -1.43 -8.69 -16.20
C ASP A 4 -0.72 -7.32 -16.20
N ASP A 5 -1.19 -6.35 -15.41
CA ASP A 5 -0.61 -5.01 -15.27
C ASP A 5 0.35 -4.88 -14.07
N ALA A 6 0.94 -5.99 -13.63
CA ALA A 6 1.82 -6.01 -12.46
C ALA A 6 2.99 -5.02 -12.61
N PRO A 7 3.24 -4.15 -11.62
CA PRO A 7 4.27 -3.12 -11.68
C PRO A 7 5.67 -3.73 -11.78
N ALA A 8 6.65 -2.87 -12.12
CA ALA A 8 8.05 -3.18 -11.89
C ALA A 8 8.36 -3.30 -10.39
N HIS A 9 9.50 -3.89 -10.04
CA HIS A 9 10.01 -3.84 -8.67
C HIS A 9 10.35 -2.40 -8.28
N VAL A 10 10.22 -2.06 -7.00
CA VAL A 10 10.59 -0.74 -6.47
C VAL A 10 12.05 -0.38 -6.77
N CYS A 11 12.97 -1.36 -6.70
CA CYS A 11 14.37 -1.16 -7.06
C CYS A 11 14.63 -0.88 -8.55
N ARG A 12 13.61 -0.96 -9.40
CA ARG A 12 13.63 -0.61 -10.83
C ARG A 12 12.66 0.52 -11.17
N GLY A 13 12.28 1.34 -10.18
CA GLY A 13 11.38 2.48 -10.38
C GLY A 13 9.89 2.10 -10.45
N GLY A 14 9.50 0.93 -9.95
CA GLY A 14 8.08 0.57 -9.82
C GLY A 14 7.32 1.48 -8.86
N ASP A 15 6.02 1.62 -9.10
CA ASP A 15 5.10 2.33 -8.20
C ASP A 15 4.89 1.58 -6.86
N ALA A 16 4.08 2.15 -5.97
CA ALA A 16 3.84 1.60 -4.63
C ALA A 16 3.27 0.18 -4.62
N ARG A 17 2.55 -0.26 -5.66
CA ARG A 17 2.10 -1.67 -5.79
C ARG A 17 3.28 -2.64 -5.84
N GLY A 18 4.45 -2.16 -6.30
CA GLY A 18 5.71 -2.92 -6.34
C GLY A 18 6.20 -3.38 -4.97
N LEU A 19 5.72 -2.77 -3.87
CA LEU A 19 6.04 -3.18 -2.49
C LEU A 19 5.63 -4.64 -2.19
N ALA A 20 4.63 -5.18 -2.89
CA ALA A 20 4.27 -6.58 -2.81
C ALA A 20 5.44 -7.53 -3.15
N PHE A 21 6.42 -7.08 -3.96
CA PHE A 21 7.60 -7.85 -4.37
C PHE A 21 8.86 -7.54 -3.56
N CYS A 22 8.78 -6.66 -2.56
CA CYS A 22 9.92 -6.30 -1.73
C CYS A 22 10.16 -7.30 -0.57
N CYS A 23 11.43 -7.52 -0.25
CA CYS A 23 11.90 -8.22 0.94
C CYS A 23 11.63 -7.38 2.21
N PRO A 24 11.88 -7.91 3.43
CA PRO A 24 11.88 -7.11 4.64
C PRO A 24 12.85 -5.91 4.53
N PRO A 25 12.51 -4.74 5.08
CA PRO A 25 13.30 -3.50 5.01
C PRO A 25 14.50 -3.55 5.97
N VAL A 26 15.37 -4.55 5.80
CA VAL A 26 16.59 -4.76 6.61
C VAL A 26 17.88 -4.41 5.86
N LYS A 27 17.78 -4.10 4.56
CA LYS A 27 18.90 -3.71 3.71
C LYS A 27 18.68 -2.28 3.21
N PRO A 28 19.73 -1.46 3.11
CA PRO A 28 19.63 -0.08 2.62
C PRO A 28 19.29 -0.09 1.12
N CYS A 29 18.01 -0.14 0.78
CA CYS A 29 17.51 -0.17 -0.59
C CYS A 29 16.25 0.68 -0.75
N PRO A 30 15.79 0.94 -1.99
CA PRO A 30 14.67 1.86 -2.27
C PRO A 30 13.33 1.52 -1.60
N VAL A 31 13.19 0.36 -0.96
CA VAL A 31 12.00 0.00 -0.18
C VAL A 31 11.72 1.00 0.95
N HIS A 32 12.75 1.53 1.60
CA HIS A 32 12.58 2.48 2.73
C HIS A 32 11.87 3.73 2.26
N MET A 33 12.37 4.35 1.19
CA MET A 33 11.75 5.53 0.59
C MET A 33 10.33 5.24 0.12
N LYS A 34 10.09 4.09 -0.53
CA LYS A 34 8.74 3.77 -1.05
C LYS A 34 7.71 3.49 0.04
N ILE A 35 8.12 2.90 1.16
CA ILE A 35 7.27 2.70 2.35
C ILE A 35 6.91 4.07 2.96
N GLU A 36 7.90 4.96 3.11
CA GLU A 36 7.72 6.31 3.62
C GLU A 36 6.86 7.19 2.70
N GLU A 37 7.00 7.07 1.38
CA GLU A 37 6.15 7.75 0.40
C GLU A 37 4.67 7.37 0.55
N ILE A 38 4.38 6.14 0.99
CA ILE A 38 3.02 5.72 1.32
C ILE A 38 2.63 5.95 2.79
N GLY A 39 3.51 6.67 3.50
CA GLY A 39 3.50 7.09 4.91
C GLY A 39 3.49 5.96 5.94
N LEU A 40 3.82 4.74 5.53
CA LEU A 40 4.01 3.64 6.47
C LEU A 40 5.38 3.75 7.15
N SER A 41 5.49 3.18 8.34
CA SER A 41 6.79 2.82 8.92
C SER A 41 7.26 1.43 8.43
N PRO A 42 8.57 1.13 8.50
CA PRO A 42 9.08 -0.21 8.21
C PRO A 42 8.39 -1.31 9.02
N GLN A 43 8.05 -1.04 10.28
CA GLN A 43 7.40 -2.01 11.17
C GLN A 43 5.94 -2.26 10.78
N GLU A 44 5.20 -1.23 10.39
CA GLU A 44 3.83 -1.37 9.87
C GLU A 44 3.82 -2.17 8.57
N PHE A 45 4.73 -1.85 7.63
CA PHE A 45 4.90 -2.62 6.40
C PHE A 45 5.17 -4.10 6.67
N ILE A 46 6.03 -4.41 7.65
CA ILE A 46 6.30 -5.79 8.05
C ILE A 46 5.04 -6.46 8.57
N LYS A 47 4.34 -5.80 9.51
CA LYS A 47 3.13 -6.33 10.13
C LYS A 47 2.05 -6.63 9.09
N ILE A 48 1.80 -5.70 8.15
CA ILE A 48 0.82 -5.88 7.07
C ILE A 48 1.14 -7.15 6.26
N LYS A 49 2.40 -7.31 5.85
CA LYS A 49 2.83 -8.48 5.09
C LYS A 49 2.69 -9.78 5.89
N GLU A 50 3.17 -9.81 7.13
CA GLU A 50 3.08 -11.02 7.96
C GLU A 50 1.64 -11.42 8.27
N ASP A 51 0.77 -10.44 8.56
CA ASP A 51 -0.65 -10.71 8.81
C ASP A 51 -1.39 -11.17 7.54
N PHE A 52 -1.02 -10.66 6.38
CA PHE A 52 -1.51 -11.17 5.09
C PHE A 52 -1.01 -12.59 4.82
N ALA A 53 0.26 -12.88 5.13
CA ALA A 53 0.84 -14.20 4.94
C ALA A 53 0.10 -15.26 5.78
N LYS A 54 -0.20 -14.98 7.06
CA LYS A 54 -0.93 -15.90 7.96
C LYS A 54 -2.26 -16.38 7.38
N LYS A 55 -2.93 -15.54 6.59
CA LYS A 55 -4.28 -15.77 6.04
C LYS A 55 -4.26 -16.35 4.62
N THR A 56 -3.09 -16.50 3.99
CA THR A 56 -2.97 -16.89 2.59
C THR A 56 -1.90 -17.97 2.39
N LYS A 57 -1.80 -18.51 1.16
CA LYS A 57 -0.69 -19.41 0.80
C LYS A 57 0.66 -18.69 0.74
N LEU A 58 0.73 -17.37 0.89
CA LEU A 58 2.00 -16.66 0.94
C LEU A 58 2.83 -16.98 2.20
N LYS A 59 2.25 -17.61 3.24
CA LYS A 59 3.01 -18.11 4.41
C LYS A 59 4.02 -19.21 4.09
N TYR A 60 3.83 -19.97 3.01
CA TYR A 60 4.75 -21.04 2.62
C TYR A 60 6.04 -20.51 2.01
N GLY A 61 7.01 -21.37 1.73
CA GLY A 61 8.31 -20.98 1.18
C GLY A 61 9.43 -20.99 2.22
N ALA A 62 9.46 -21.99 3.12
CA ALA A 62 10.43 -22.06 4.22
C ALA A 62 11.88 -22.03 3.73
N SER A 63 12.16 -22.58 2.55
CA SER A 63 13.49 -22.58 1.93
C SER A 63 13.80 -21.34 1.07
N THR A 64 12.89 -20.34 1.03
CA THR A 64 13.13 -19.06 0.33
C THR A 64 13.99 -18.13 1.18
N CYS A 65 14.53 -17.05 0.59
CA CYS A 65 15.48 -16.14 1.25
C CYS A 65 15.03 -15.60 2.63
N PHE A 66 13.73 -15.47 2.85
CA PHE A 66 13.15 -15.00 4.12
C PHE A 66 12.04 -15.92 4.63
N GLY A 67 12.08 -17.21 4.25
CA GLY A 67 11.17 -18.23 4.79
C GLY A 67 9.69 -18.06 4.45
N SER A 68 9.33 -17.16 3.55
CA SER A 68 7.94 -16.94 3.13
C SER A 68 7.83 -16.29 1.75
N PHE A 69 6.86 -16.72 0.95
CA PHE A 69 6.53 -16.13 -0.34
C PHE A 69 6.07 -14.67 -0.26
N VAL A 70 5.62 -14.20 0.91
CA VAL A 70 5.25 -12.78 1.10
C VAL A 70 6.42 -11.84 0.84
N TRP A 71 7.65 -12.33 1.06
CA TRP A 71 8.91 -11.63 0.84
C TRP A 71 9.55 -11.90 -0.52
N CYS A 72 9.02 -12.85 -1.29
CA CYS A 72 9.57 -13.21 -2.59
C CYS A 72 9.23 -12.16 -3.66
N CYS A 73 10.13 -12.06 -4.64
CA CYS A 73 10.00 -11.16 -5.79
C CYS A 73 9.10 -11.72 -6.91
N LYS A 74 8.60 -10.84 -7.79
CA LYS A 74 7.74 -11.14 -8.96
C LYS A 74 8.18 -12.39 -9.75
N ALA A 75 7.21 -13.22 -10.16
CA ALA A 75 7.44 -14.49 -10.88
C ALA A 75 8.33 -14.35 -12.13
N SER A 76 8.25 -13.21 -12.82
CA SER A 76 9.06 -12.93 -14.02
C SER A 76 10.57 -12.84 -13.77
N LYS A 77 11.02 -12.67 -12.53
CA LYS A 77 12.45 -12.76 -12.18
C LYS A 77 12.79 -14.23 -11.87
N PRO A 78 13.76 -14.84 -12.55
CA PRO A 78 14.14 -16.23 -12.29
C PRO A 78 14.67 -16.39 -10.87
N CYS A 79 14.15 -17.36 -10.12
CA CYS A 79 14.58 -17.63 -8.75
C CYS A 79 14.34 -19.11 -8.39
N PRO A 80 15.39 -19.96 -8.42
CA PRO A 80 15.25 -21.40 -8.15
C PRO A 80 14.61 -21.69 -6.79
N LEU A 81 14.98 -20.94 -5.74
CA LEU A 81 14.43 -21.14 -4.38
C LEU A 81 12.91 -20.91 -4.32
N ARG A 82 12.43 -19.84 -4.97
CA ARG A 82 11.00 -19.55 -5.04
C ARG A 82 10.29 -20.60 -5.88
N ASP A 83 10.82 -20.89 -7.07
CA ASP A 83 10.11 -21.72 -8.05
C ASP A 83 10.03 -23.19 -7.60
N MET A 84 11.08 -23.72 -6.95
CA MET A 84 11.04 -25.05 -6.32
C MET A 84 10.00 -25.11 -5.19
N GLU A 85 9.95 -24.11 -4.31
CA GLU A 85 8.96 -24.07 -3.23
C GLU A 85 7.53 -23.90 -3.76
N LEU A 86 7.33 -23.08 -4.81
CA LEU A 86 6.01 -22.93 -5.43
C LEU A 86 5.52 -24.29 -5.97
N GLN A 87 6.40 -25.02 -6.66
CA GLN A 87 6.11 -26.37 -7.14
C GLN A 87 5.82 -27.34 -6.00
N ALA A 88 6.66 -27.37 -4.96
CA ALA A 88 6.51 -28.26 -3.80
C ALA A 88 5.21 -28.02 -3.03
N ASN A 89 4.70 -26.78 -3.02
CA ASN A 89 3.44 -26.41 -2.38
C ASN A 89 2.24 -26.41 -3.34
N GLY A 90 2.41 -26.84 -4.60
CA GLY A 90 1.34 -26.90 -5.60
C GLY A 90 0.75 -25.53 -5.97
N ILE A 91 1.56 -24.47 -5.93
CA ILE A 91 1.14 -23.10 -6.21
C ILE A 91 1.63 -22.73 -7.62
N SER A 92 0.70 -22.44 -8.52
CA SER A 92 1.05 -21.97 -9.87
C SER A 92 1.62 -20.55 -9.83
N HIS A 93 2.39 -20.17 -10.85
CA HIS A 93 2.85 -18.79 -11.00
C HIS A 93 1.69 -17.79 -11.10
N ASP A 94 0.58 -18.18 -11.76
CA ASP A 94 -0.61 -17.34 -11.84
C ASP A 94 -1.28 -17.16 -10.47
N GLU A 95 -1.48 -18.24 -9.70
CA GLU A 95 -2.00 -18.13 -8.34
C GLU A 95 -1.10 -17.26 -7.45
N TYR A 96 0.22 -17.45 -7.53
CA TYR A 96 1.18 -16.62 -6.82
C TYR A 96 1.07 -15.14 -7.18
N MET A 97 0.94 -14.82 -8.48
CA MET A 97 0.80 -13.45 -8.95
C MET A 97 -0.54 -12.83 -8.52
N THR A 98 -1.63 -13.60 -8.50
CA THR A 98 -2.94 -13.16 -7.95
C THR A 98 -2.82 -12.82 -6.46
N LEU A 99 -2.17 -13.67 -5.66
CA LEU A 99 -1.93 -13.41 -4.24
C LEU A 99 -1.04 -12.18 -4.03
N LYS A 100 -0.06 -11.95 -4.91
CA LYS A 100 0.79 -10.74 -4.88
C LYS A 100 0.02 -9.48 -5.22
N LYS A 101 -0.96 -9.54 -6.12
CA LYS A 101 -1.87 -8.42 -6.41
C LYS A 101 -2.69 -8.06 -5.18
N GLN A 102 -3.32 -9.06 -4.55
CA GLN A 102 -4.09 -8.86 -3.31
C GLN A 102 -3.22 -8.30 -2.18
N LEU A 103 -1.95 -8.73 -2.08
CA LEU A 103 -1.02 -8.15 -1.12
C LEU A 103 -0.70 -6.68 -1.41
N ALA A 104 -0.58 -6.29 -2.69
CA ALA A 104 -0.38 -4.90 -3.06
C ALA A 104 -1.59 -4.05 -2.64
N ASP A 105 -2.80 -4.54 -2.91
CA ASP A 105 -4.05 -3.88 -2.51
C ASP A 105 -4.13 -3.72 -0.97
N GLU A 106 -3.75 -4.76 -0.22
CA GLU A 106 -3.71 -4.71 1.25
C GLU A 106 -2.69 -3.68 1.77
N ILE A 107 -1.49 -3.60 1.18
CA ILE A 107 -0.49 -2.59 1.54
C ILE A 107 -1.04 -1.18 1.30
N LEU A 108 -1.64 -0.93 0.13
CA LEU A 108 -2.15 0.38 -0.25
C LEU A 108 -3.39 0.78 0.56
N LYS A 109 -4.25 -0.18 0.93
CA LYS A 109 -5.39 0.05 1.81
C LYS A 109 -4.96 0.55 3.20
N ASN A 110 -3.79 0.15 3.67
CA ASN A 110 -3.22 0.60 4.93
C ASN A 110 -2.32 1.85 4.78
N SER A 111 -2.15 2.39 3.57
CA SER A 111 -1.41 3.63 3.38
C SER A 111 -2.12 4.81 4.05
N ASN A 112 -1.34 5.75 4.58
CA ASN A 112 -1.82 6.94 5.29
C ASN A 112 -1.47 8.24 4.52
N VAL A 113 -1.09 8.14 3.23
CA VAL A 113 -0.85 9.31 2.35
C VAL A 113 -2.06 10.25 2.29
N ASN A 114 -3.26 9.70 2.48
CA ASN A 114 -4.51 10.47 2.49
C ASN A 114 -4.84 11.09 3.86
N LYS A 115 -3.98 10.94 4.87
CA LYS A 115 -4.05 11.79 6.08
C LYS A 115 -3.28 13.07 5.81
N THR A 116 -3.76 13.88 4.87
CA THR A 116 -3.30 15.27 4.80
C THR A 116 -3.79 15.95 6.07
N GLU A 117 -2.87 16.29 6.96
CA GLU A 117 -3.20 17.15 8.10
C GLU A 117 -3.18 18.59 7.59
N TYR A 118 -4.31 19.27 7.74
CA TYR A 118 -4.45 20.68 7.40
C TYR A 118 -4.17 21.50 8.66
N THR A 119 -3.38 22.55 8.51
CA THR A 119 -3.13 23.47 9.62
C THR A 119 -4.40 24.27 9.92
N ASP A 120 -4.50 24.85 11.12
CA ASP A 120 -5.62 25.75 11.45
C ASP A 120 -5.74 26.90 10.45
N ALA A 121 -4.63 27.38 9.85
CA ALA A 121 -4.67 28.40 8.80
C ALA A 121 -5.30 27.90 7.49
N ASP A 122 -5.06 26.65 7.12
CA ASP A 122 -5.66 26.02 5.93
C ASP A 122 -7.18 25.82 6.13
N ILE A 123 -7.56 25.34 7.32
CA ILE A 123 -8.97 25.14 7.70
C ILE A 123 -9.70 26.50 7.75
N GLN A 124 -9.06 27.54 8.28
CA GLN A 124 -9.63 28.89 8.28
C GLN A 124 -9.82 29.43 6.86
N SER A 125 -8.85 29.23 5.96
CA SER A 125 -9.01 29.63 4.55
C SER A 125 -10.17 28.90 3.86
N LEU A 126 -10.39 27.63 4.18
CA LEU A 126 -11.53 26.86 3.69
C LEU A 126 -12.85 27.44 4.24
N ALA A 127 -12.89 27.73 5.54
CA ALA A 127 -14.06 28.33 6.20
C ALA A 127 -14.44 29.67 5.55
N ASP A 128 -13.46 30.54 5.34
CA ASP A 128 -13.64 31.85 4.71
C ASP A 128 -14.12 31.72 3.25
N THR A 129 -13.59 30.75 2.50
CA THR A 129 -13.97 30.52 1.09
C THR A 129 -15.44 30.13 0.93
N PHE A 130 -15.98 29.36 1.87
CA PHE A 130 -17.37 28.91 1.85
C PHE A 130 -18.29 29.73 2.75
N ASN A 131 -17.75 30.76 3.41
CA ASN A 131 -18.46 31.60 4.39
C ASN A 131 -19.17 30.78 5.48
N ILE A 132 -18.44 29.78 6.02
CA ILE A 132 -18.88 28.91 7.12
C ILE A 132 -17.99 29.08 8.34
N SER A 133 -18.37 28.49 9.48
CA SER A 133 -17.53 28.52 10.67
C SER A 133 -16.29 27.61 10.55
N PHE A 134 -15.23 27.92 11.29
CA PHE A 134 -14.04 27.07 11.38
C PHE A 134 -14.38 25.63 11.81
N ASP A 135 -15.24 25.49 12.84
CA ASP A 135 -15.64 24.19 13.36
C ASP A 135 -16.43 23.37 12.33
N GLU A 136 -17.24 24.03 11.51
CA GLU A 136 -17.99 23.39 10.43
C GLU A 136 -17.06 22.95 9.28
N ALA A 137 -16.11 23.80 8.88
CA ALA A 137 -15.10 23.46 7.89
C ALA A 137 -14.24 22.28 8.35
N LYS A 138 -13.80 22.29 9.61
CA LYS A 138 -13.03 21.20 10.22
C LYS A 138 -13.82 19.90 10.25
N SER A 139 -15.07 19.95 10.70
CA SER A 139 -15.94 18.77 10.78
C SER A 139 -16.20 18.14 9.40
N GLU A 140 -16.40 18.95 8.35
CA GLU A 140 -16.61 18.44 7.00
C GLU A 140 -15.34 17.83 6.39
N LEU A 141 -14.17 18.41 6.70
CA LEU A 141 -12.87 17.91 6.29
C LEU A 141 -12.58 16.54 6.94
N GLU A 142 -12.81 16.42 8.25
CA GLU A 142 -12.70 15.17 9.00
C GLU A 142 -13.69 14.12 8.48
N ALA A 143 -14.94 14.49 8.22
CA ALA A 143 -15.97 13.61 7.65
C ALA A 143 -15.62 13.12 6.23
N SER A 144 -14.85 13.90 5.48
CA SER A 144 -14.36 13.55 4.14
C SER A 144 -13.05 12.75 4.17
N GLY A 145 -12.57 12.35 5.36
CA GLY A 145 -11.29 11.65 5.52
C GLY A 145 -10.09 12.50 5.12
N ASN A 146 -10.15 13.81 5.36
CA ASN A 146 -9.14 14.81 4.98
C ASN A 146 -8.88 14.91 3.45
N ASP A 147 -9.84 14.49 2.62
CA ASP A 147 -9.81 14.70 1.17
C ASP A 147 -10.45 16.05 0.79
N LEU A 148 -9.60 17.06 0.52
CA LEU A 148 -10.05 18.43 0.20
C LEU A 148 -10.99 18.50 -1.01
N LYS A 149 -10.82 17.63 -2.01
CA LYS A 149 -11.69 17.63 -3.21
C LYS A 149 -13.11 17.21 -2.87
N THR A 150 -13.23 16.18 -2.05
CA THR A 150 -14.50 15.65 -1.55
C THR A 150 -15.16 16.68 -0.63
N THR A 151 -14.40 17.29 0.28
CA THR A 151 -14.87 18.38 1.14
C THR A 151 -15.42 19.55 0.33
N ILE A 152 -14.66 20.06 -0.65
CA ILE A 152 -15.10 21.15 -1.54
C ILE A 152 -16.38 20.79 -2.30
N ARG A 153 -16.47 19.55 -2.80
CA ARG A 153 -17.67 19.07 -3.52
C ARG A 153 -18.89 19.07 -2.60
N ASN A 154 -18.75 18.56 -1.38
CA ASN A 154 -19.84 18.49 -0.40
C ASN A 154 -20.30 19.90 0.02
N LEU A 155 -19.35 20.78 0.35
CA LEU A 155 -19.64 22.16 0.75
C LEU A 155 -20.40 22.91 -0.35
N ARG A 156 -19.99 22.78 -1.62
CA ARG A 156 -20.71 23.36 -2.77
C ARG A 156 -22.14 22.86 -2.90
N MET A 157 -22.40 21.58 -2.60
CA MET A 157 -23.76 21.03 -2.67
C MET A 157 -24.65 21.54 -1.53
N LYS A 158 -24.07 21.92 -0.38
CA LYS A 158 -24.81 22.50 0.75
C LYS A 158 -25.15 23.98 0.56
N THR A 159 -24.44 24.67 -0.32
CA THR A 159 -24.67 26.10 -0.63
C THR A 159 -25.66 26.34 -1.78
N LEU A 160 -26.14 25.27 -2.43
CA LEU A 160 -27.21 25.28 -3.45
C LEU A 160 -28.57 25.04 -2.82
#